data_AF-A0A931QJ94-F1
#
_entry.id   AF-A0A931QJ94-F1
#
_cell.length_a   1.000
_cell.length_b   1.000
_cell.length_c   1.000
_cell.angle_alpha   90.00
_cell.angle_beta   90.00
_cell.angle_gamma   90.00
#
_symmetry.space_group_name_H-M   'P 1'
#
loop_
_entity.id
_entity.type
_entity.pdbx_description
1 polymer ?
#
loop_
_entity_poly.entity_id
_entity_poly.type
_entity_poly.pdbx_seq_one_letter_code
_entity_poly.pdbx_strand_id
1 'polypeptide(L)'
;LAGGVAVAGGILLGCRGPDSPDPGNGTLGGIVGSSHKTGHRLRNGYEFPRPARTERAGVVIVGGGVAGLAAARRLNRSGVRDFVILELEDAIGGNSRSGASSVTPYPWGAHYLPLPGGEAVEVRRFLRDLGVIEKDDRKGRPVYNERHICHAPQERLFIHGRWQEGIFPHTGASEEDLAQLASFREEMDRYRRWRDGAGRRAFAIPRSAGSPGAFRDRDRLSMARFLASRGWSSQRLRWYVEYACRDDFGAGLEETSAWAGVHYFAAREPDPEYGDNVLTWPEGNGWLVARMAEGLQDRVRPGQLVFNVEPVGGGVRADVYDVAGGTTYSVEAREAILAC
;
A
#
# COMPACT_ATOMS: atom_id res chain seq x y z
N LEU A 1 -7.99 -19.01 -53.05
CA LEU A 1 -6.78 -18.34 -52.54
C LEU A 1 -7.11 -17.85 -51.14
N ALA A 2 -6.40 -18.40 -50.16
CA ALA A 2 -6.60 -18.22 -48.73
C ALA A 2 -6.21 -16.82 -48.24
N GLY A 3 -6.67 -16.44 -47.04
CA GLY A 3 -6.12 -15.29 -46.33
C GLY A 3 -6.91 -14.88 -45.10
N GLY A 4 -6.79 -15.63 -44.00
CA GLY A 4 -7.23 -15.18 -42.69
C GLY A 4 -6.32 -14.08 -42.15
N VAL A 5 -6.89 -13.07 -41.49
CA VAL A 5 -6.14 -12.06 -40.75
C VAL A 5 -6.29 -12.38 -39.26
N ALA A 6 -5.23 -12.91 -38.69
CA ALA A 6 -5.06 -13.07 -37.25
C ALA A 6 -4.77 -11.69 -36.62
N VAL A 7 -5.57 -11.29 -35.65
CA VAL A 7 -5.28 -10.16 -34.76
C VAL A 7 -4.31 -10.68 -33.70
N ALA A 8 -3.02 -10.45 -33.91
CA ALA A 8 -1.98 -10.80 -32.95
C ALA A 8 -1.76 -9.67 -31.94
N GLY A 9 -1.98 -10.00 -30.67
CA GLY A 9 -1.40 -9.46 -29.44
C GLY A 9 -0.83 -8.04 -29.43
N GLY A 10 -1.53 -7.14 -28.74
CA GLY A 10 -0.92 -5.94 -28.16
C GLY A 10 0.11 -6.36 -27.12
N ILE A 11 1.39 -6.24 -27.48
CA ILE A 11 2.51 -6.38 -26.54
C ILE A 11 2.51 -5.13 -25.65
N LEU A 12 2.24 -5.33 -24.36
CA LEU A 12 2.56 -4.37 -23.32
C LEU A 12 4.09 -4.18 -23.29
N LEU A 13 4.60 -3.20 -24.04
CA LEU A 13 5.99 -2.75 -23.99
C LEU A 13 6.22 -1.95 -22.70
N GLY A 14 6.22 -2.66 -21.57
CA GLY A 14 6.49 -2.12 -20.23
C GLY A 14 7.95 -2.23 -19.79
N CYS A 15 8.88 -2.60 -20.67
CA CYS A 15 10.31 -2.64 -20.36
C CYS A 15 11.11 -2.17 -21.59
N ARG A 16 11.80 -1.03 -21.45
CA ARG A 16 12.72 -0.47 -22.44
C ARG A 16 13.78 -1.49 -22.85
N GLY A 17 14.10 -1.53 -24.15
CA GLY A 17 15.21 -2.29 -24.69
C GLY A 17 16.58 -1.79 -24.18
N PRO A 18 17.64 -2.60 -24.31
CA PRO A 18 18.98 -2.34 -23.76
C PRO A 18 19.67 -1.08 -24.29
N ASP A 19 19.14 -0.42 -25.33
CA ASP A 19 19.76 0.73 -26.01
C ASP A 19 18.96 2.04 -25.86
N SER A 20 18.17 2.22 -24.79
CA SER A 20 17.64 3.56 -24.48
C SER A 20 18.76 4.40 -23.85
N PRO A 21 19.28 5.45 -24.52
CA PRO A 21 20.30 6.29 -23.94
C PRO A 21 19.75 6.94 -22.67
N ASP A 22 20.47 6.73 -21.57
CA ASP A 22 20.27 7.44 -20.31
C ASP A 22 20.34 8.95 -20.62
N PRO A 23 19.27 9.73 -20.40
CA PRO A 23 19.31 11.17 -20.60
C PRO A 23 20.22 11.75 -19.51
N GLY A 24 21.53 11.77 -19.82
CA GLY A 24 22.63 12.07 -18.91
C GLY A 24 22.49 13.42 -18.22
N ASN A 25 21.71 13.45 -17.15
CA ASN A 25 21.60 14.57 -16.23
C ASN A 25 22.69 14.52 -15.14
N GLY A 26 23.74 13.70 -15.33
CA GLY A 26 24.89 13.59 -14.42
C GLY A 26 24.52 13.13 -13.00
N THR A 27 23.25 12.79 -12.76
CA THR A 27 22.78 12.38 -11.45
C THR A 27 23.01 10.89 -11.34
N LEU A 28 24.07 10.50 -10.64
CA LEU A 28 24.32 9.11 -10.29
C LEU A 28 23.23 8.67 -9.31
N GLY A 29 22.27 7.89 -9.79
CA GLY A 29 21.16 7.37 -9.01
C GLY A 29 20.83 5.93 -9.41
N GLY A 30 20.24 5.19 -8.49
CA GLY A 30 19.78 3.82 -8.73
C GLY A 30 18.56 3.52 -7.89
N ILE A 31 17.75 2.56 -8.33
CA ILE A 31 16.65 2.03 -7.53
C ILE A 31 17.26 1.22 -6.38
N VAL A 32 16.96 1.62 -5.15
CA VAL A 32 17.40 0.92 -3.93
C VAL A 32 16.28 -0.04 -3.50
N GLY A 33 16.62 -1.32 -3.33
CA GLY A 33 15.69 -2.36 -2.86
C GLY A 33 14.85 -3.04 -3.95
N SER A 34 13.74 -3.67 -3.52
CA SER A 34 12.77 -4.46 -4.30
C SER A 34 13.32 -5.74 -4.95
N SER A 35 14.64 -6.00 -4.83
CA SER A 35 15.38 -7.17 -5.34
C SER A 35 14.79 -7.75 -6.62
N HIS A 36 14.43 -6.88 -7.57
CA HIS A 36 13.57 -7.26 -8.70
C HIS A 36 14.24 -8.32 -9.56
N LYS A 37 15.58 -8.33 -9.65
CA LYS A 37 16.34 -9.40 -10.31
C LYS A 37 16.10 -10.77 -9.66
N THR A 38 16.05 -10.83 -8.32
CA THR A 38 15.77 -12.03 -7.55
C THR A 38 14.30 -12.43 -7.68
N GLY A 39 13.37 -11.50 -7.50
CA GLY A 39 11.94 -11.76 -7.67
C GLY A 39 11.58 -12.22 -9.09
N HIS A 40 12.18 -11.62 -10.13
CA HIS A 40 11.98 -12.00 -11.53
C HIS A 40 12.48 -13.41 -11.86
N ARG A 41 13.29 -14.05 -11.01
CA ARG A 41 13.64 -15.48 -11.19
C ARG A 41 12.38 -16.35 -11.22
N LEU A 42 11.37 -16.03 -10.40
CA LEU A 42 10.08 -16.71 -10.40
C LEU A 42 9.36 -16.59 -11.75
N ARG A 43 9.34 -15.38 -12.31
CA ARG A 43 8.68 -15.08 -13.59
C ARG A 43 9.43 -15.66 -14.79
N ASN A 44 10.76 -15.62 -14.75
CA ASN A 44 11.62 -15.95 -15.89
C ASN A 44 11.97 -17.46 -15.95
N GLY A 45 11.32 -18.31 -15.16
CA GLY A 45 11.51 -19.76 -15.19
C GLY A 45 12.90 -20.20 -14.72
N TYR A 46 13.50 -19.49 -13.78
CA TYR A 46 14.78 -19.91 -13.19
C TYR A 46 14.62 -21.26 -12.50
N GLU A 47 15.48 -22.22 -12.83
CA GLU A 47 15.52 -23.52 -12.17
C GLU A 47 16.24 -23.40 -10.83
N PHE A 48 15.46 -23.35 -9.75
CA PHE A 48 16.02 -23.37 -8.40
C PHE A 48 16.62 -24.75 -8.09
N PRO A 49 17.78 -24.81 -7.39
CA PRO A 49 18.34 -26.07 -6.92
C PRO A 49 17.32 -26.89 -6.13
N ARG A 50 17.46 -28.22 -6.10
CA ARG A 50 16.60 -29.06 -5.25
C ARG A 50 16.88 -28.78 -3.77
N PRO A 51 15.84 -28.67 -2.91
CA PRO A 51 16.02 -28.46 -1.48
C PRO A 51 17.03 -29.43 -0.86
N ALA A 52 18.10 -28.89 -0.29
CA ALA A 52 19.19 -29.68 0.28
C ALA A 52 18.89 -30.16 1.71
N ARG A 53 17.95 -29.51 2.39
CA ARG A 53 17.52 -29.85 3.75
C ARG A 53 16.05 -29.45 3.96
N THR A 54 15.45 -30.01 5.00
CA THR A 54 14.11 -29.66 5.47
C THR A 54 14.17 -29.21 6.93
N GLU A 55 13.57 -28.07 7.21
CA GLU A 55 13.37 -27.51 8.55
C GLU A 55 11.90 -27.60 8.94
N ARG A 56 11.61 -27.44 10.24
CA ARG A 56 10.23 -27.43 10.75
C ARG A 56 9.94 -26.14 11.50
N ALA A 57 8.71 -25.65 11.37
CA ALA A 57 8.17 -24.55 12.16
C ALA A 57 6.69 -24.79 12.46
N GLY A 58 6.13 -24.12 13.46
CA GLY A 58 4.69 -24.14 13.70
C GLY A 58 3.95 -23.39 12.59
N VAL A 59 4.39 -22.17 12.30
CA VAL A 59 3.85 -21.30 11.23
C VAL A 59 4.98 -20.72 10.39
N VAL A 60 4.83 -20.74 9.08
CA VAL A 60 5.70 -19.99 8.16
C VAL A 60 5.00 -18.72 7.68
N ILE A 61 5.64 -17.56 7.86
CA ILE A 61 5.17 -16.28 7.35
C ILE A 61 6.06 -15.89 6.17
N VAL A 62 5.46 -15.74 5.00
CA VAL A 62 6.14 -15.35 3.76
C VAL A 62 5.97 -13.84 3.58
N GLY A 63 7.06 -13.10 3.73
CA GLY A 63 7.09 -11.63 3.68
C GLY A 63 7.24 -10.99 5.06
N GLY A 64 8.26 -10.15 5.21
CA GLY A 64 8.57 -9.32 6.38
C GLY A 64 8.09 -7.87 6.24
N GLY A 65 7.10 -7.61 5.39
CA GLY A 65 6.39 -6.33 5.32
C GLY A 65 5.41 -6.11 6.47
N VAL A 66 4.68 -4.99 6.44
CA VAL A 66 3.70 -4.61 7.49
C VAL A 66 2.67 -5.72 7.77
N ALA A 67 2.16 -6.39 6.73
CA ALA A 67 1.19 -7.48 6.89
C ALA A 67 1.78 -8.68 7.64
N GLY A 68 2.98 -9.14 7.24
CA GLY A 68 3.67 -10.26 7.88
C GLY A 68 4.08 -9.96 9.32
N LEU A 69 4.59 -8.75 9.57
CA LEU A 69 4.94 -8.29 10.91
C LEU A 69 3.71 -8.13 11.82
N ALA A 70 2.58 -7.65 11.29
CA ALA A 70 1.33 -7.59 12.04
C ALA A 70 0.82 -8.99 12.42
N ALA A 71 0.89 -9.95 11.49
CA ALA A 71 0.56 -11.34 11.76
C ALA A 71 1.48 -11.96 12.82
N ALA A 72 2.80 -11.80 12.66
CA ALA A 72 3.80 -12.27 13.62
C ALA A 72 3.60 -11.67 15.02
N ARG A 73 3.35 -10.37 15.10
CA ARG A 73 3.03 -9.68 16.36
C ARG A 73 1.77 -10.26 17.01
N ARG A 74 0.73 -10.54 16.23
CA ARG A 74 -0.52 -11.16 16.72
C ARG A 74 -0.27 -12.57 17.26
N LEU A 75 0.50 -13.40 16.55
CA LEU A 75 0.89 -14.73 17.01
C LEU A 75 1.68 -14.67 18.31
N ASN A 76 2.70 -13.80 18.38
CA ASN A 76 3.55 -13.66 19.55
C ASN A 76 2.76 -13.23 20.80
N ARG A 77 1.83 -12.26 20.65
CA ARG A 77 0.94 -11.82 21.74
C ARG A 77 -0.07 -12.88 22.18
N SER A 78 -0.41 -13.80 21.30
CA SER A 78 -1.28 -14.94 21.63
C SER A 78 -0.51 -16.12 22.22
N GLY A 79 0.80 -15.98 22.49
CA GLY A 79 1.63 -17.05 23.05
C GLY A 79 2.13 -18.06 22.02
N VAL A 80 1.82 -17.88 20.72
CA VAL A 80 2.36 -18.74 19.67
C VAL A 80 3.79 -18.30 19.39
N ARG A 81 4.76 -19.14 19.78
CA ARG A 81 6.19 -18.82 19.70
C ARG A 81 6.93 -19.54 18.58
N ASP A 82 6.35 -20.59 18.04
CA ASP A 82 6.94 -21.43 17.00
C ASP A 82 6.51 -20.93 15.61
N PHE A 83 7.19 -19.89 15.13
CA PHE A 83 7.00 -19.38 13.78
C PHE A 83 8.29 -18.74 13.23
N VAL A 84 8.38 -18.69 11.91
CA VAL A 84 9.48 -18.05 11.17
C VAL A 84 8.92 -17.05 10.15
N ILE A 85 9.61 -15.93 9.97
CA ILE A 85 9.34 -14.92 8.94
C ILE A 85 10.44 -15.01 7.90
N LEU A 86 10.08 -15.30 6.66
CA LEU A 86 10.98 -15.38 5.52
C LEU A 86 10.81 -14.11 4.68
N GLU A 87 11.83 -13.26 4.65
CA GLU A 87 11.84 -11.99 3.92
C GLU A 87 12.81 -12.07 2.74
N LEU A 88 12.36 -11.66 1.55
CA LEU A 88 13.15 -11.65 0.33
C LEU A 88 14.31 -10.66 0.42
N GLU A 89 14.02 -9.46 0.91
CA GLU A 89 14.99 -8.38 1.05
C GLU A 89 16.00 -8.67 2.18
N ASP A 90 17.09 -7.90 2.19
CA ASP A 90 18.10 -7.89 3.24
C ASP A 90 17.59 -7.31 4.58
N ALA A 91 16.42 -6.67 4.56
CA ALA A 91 15.78 -6.06 5.72
C ALA A 91 14.25 -6.14 5.62
N ILE A 92 13.60 -6.17 6.77
CA ILE A 92 12.13 -6.10 6.89
C ILE A 92 11.58 -4.72 6.54
N GLY A 93 10.26 -4.65 6.37
CA GLY A 93 9.50 -3.41 6.24
C GLY A 93 8.74 -3.28 4.93
N GLY A 94 9.15 -4.00 3.88
CA GLY A 94 8.52 -3.93 2.56
C GLY A 94 8.39 -2.48 2.08
N ASN A 95 7.19 -2.06 1.70
CA ASN A 95 6.90 -0.70 1.22
C ASN A 95 7.10 0.40 2.29
N SER A 96 7.34 0.05 3.56
CA SER A 96 7.60 1.00 4.66
C SER A 96 9.08 1.03 5.07
N ARG A 97 10.00 0.68 4.16
CA ARG A 97 11.44 0.73 4.43
C ARG A 97 11.94 2.16 4.62
N SER A 98 12.94 2.32 5.48
CA SER A 98 13.62 3.58 5.78
C SER A 98 15.14 3.43 5.68
N GLY A 99 15.83 4.56 5.60
CA GLY A 99 17.28 4.68 5.70
C GLY A 99 17.66 5.73 6.73
N ALA A 100 18.96 5.99 6.85
CA ALA A 100 19.47 7.07 7.67
C ALA A 100 20.75 7.68 7.08
N SER A 101 20.89 8.98 7.28
CA SER A 101 22.11 9.73 7.02
C SER A 101 22.88 9.95 8.32
N SER A 102 24.02 10.63 8.26
CA SER A 102 24.72 11.11 9.46
C SER A 102 23.91 12.15 10.26
N VAL A 103 22.85 12.72 9.68
CA VAL A 103 22.06 13.80 10.29
C VAL A 103 20.72 13.29 10.81
N THR A 104 19.97 12.59 9.96
CA THR A 104 18.60 12.14 10.28
C THR A 104 18.25 10.83 9.54
N PRO A 105 17.38 10.00 10.13
CA PRO A 105 16.62 9.00 9.39
C PRO A 105 15.75 9.63 8.30
N TYR A 106 15.38 8.83 7.31
CA TYR A 106 14.49 9.21 6.22
C TYR A 106 13.74 7.99 5.66
N PRO A 107 12.49 8.15 5.16
CA PRO A 107 11.76 7.07 4.51
C PRO A 107 12.23 6.85 3.07
N TRP A 108 12.22 5.59 2.62
CA TRP A 108 12.37 5.26 1.19
C TRP A 108 11.01 5.05 0.50
N GLY A 109 9.99 4.65 1.26
CA GLY A 109 8.64 4.38 0.75
C GLY A 109 7.55 5.10 1.54
N ALA A 110 6.60 4.35 2.08
CA ALA A 110 5.49 4.87 2.84
C ALA A 110 5.99 5.71 4.03
N HIS A 111 5.59 6.98 4.07
CA HIS A 111 6.20 7.99 4.94
C HIS A 111 5.22 8.64 5.92
N TYR A 112 3.93 8.33 5.82
CA TYR A 112 2.93 8.77 6.78
C TYR A 112 1.81 7.73 6.96
N LEU A 113 1.05 7.90 8.03
CA LEU A 113 -0.19 7.17 8.30
C LEU A 113 -1.32 8.20 8.51
N PRO A 114 -2.37 8.24 7.66
CA PRO A 114 -3.56 9.05 7.93
C PRO A 114 -4.16 8.69 9.29
N LEU A 115 -4.79 9.65 9.97
CA LEU A 115 -5.42 9.37 11.27
C LEU A 115 -6.45 8.24 11.10
N PRO A 116 -6.27 7.09 11.79
CA PRO A 116 -7.13 5.94 11.57
C PRO A 116 -8.56 6.23 12.01
N GLY A 117 -9.53 6.02 11.12
CA GLY A 117 -10.97 6.08 11.41
C GLY A 117 -11.43 5.05 12.45
N GLY A 118 -12.70 5.14 12.88
CA GLY A 118 -13.25 4.28 13.93
C GLY A 118 -13.21 2.78 13.60
N GLU A 119 -13.27 2.46 12.31
CA GLU A 119 -13.24 1.12 11.75
C GLU A 119 -11.87 0.45 11.86
N ALA A 120 -10.79 1.23 11.97
CA ALA A 120 -9.42 0.74 12.05
C ALA A 120 -9.02 0.35 13.48
N VAL A 121 -9.82 -0.54 14.09
CA VAL A 121 -9.73 -0.93 15.52
C VAL A 121 -8.33 -1.42 15.90
N GLU A 122 -7.75 -2.35 15.14
CA GLU A 122 -6.44 -2.92 15.45
C GLU A 122 -5.30 -1.92 15.25
N VAL A 123 -5.42 -1.00 14.28
CA VAL A 123 -4.44 0.08 14.09
C VAL A 123 -4.49 1.04 15.27
N ARG A 124 -5.69 1.46 15.69
CA ARG A 124 -5.86 2.31 16.87
C ARG A 124 -5.34 1.63 18.15
N ARG A 125 -5.60 0.33 18.31
CA ARG A 125 -5.06 -0.44 19.43
C ARG A 125 -3.53 -0.44 19.41
N PHE A 126 -2.92 -0.68 18.26
CA PHE A 126 -1.47 -0.64 18.13
C PHE A 126 -0.90 0.74 18.45
N LEU A 127 -1.51 1.81 17.95
CA LEU A 127 -1.09 3.18 18.26
C LEU A 127 -1.23 3.53 19.75
N ARG A 128 -2.23 2.98 20.46
CA ARG A 128 -2.35 3.11 21.92
C ARG A 128 -1.23 2.37 22.65
N ASP A 129 -0.90 1.15 22.23
CA ASP A 129 0.22 0.40 22.81
C ASP A 129 1.55 1.17 22.68
N LEU A 130 1.70 1.98 21.62
CA LEU A 130 2.87 2.81 21.36
C LEU A 130 2.82 4.19 22.03
N GLY A 131 1.72 4.56 22.69
CA GLY A 131 1.51 5.90 23.25
C GLY A 131 1.30 7.00 22.20
N VAL A 132 1.07 6.64 20.93
CA VAL A 132 0.76 7.60 19.86
C VAL A 132 -0.65 8.16 20.03
N ILE A 133 -1.59 7.29 20.40
CA ILE A 133 -2.89 7.68 20.96
C ILE A 133 -2.75 7.61 22.48
N GLU A 134 -2.87 8.76 23.15
CA GLU A 134 -2.65 8.84 24.61
C GLU A 134 -3.89 8.43 25.40
N LYS A 135 -5.06 8.83 24.91
CA LYS A 135 -6.36 8.60 25.53
C LYS A 135 -7.47 8.82 24.52
N ASP A 136 -8.70 8.51 24.93
CA ASP A 136 -9.90 8.95 24.23
C ASP A 136 -10.53 10.16 24.96
N ASP A 137 -11.12 11.07 24.22
CA ASP A 137 -11.85 12.22 24.77
C ASP A 137 -13.24 11.80 25.31
N ARG A 138 -14.03 12.76 25.81
CA ARG A 138 -15.38 12.51 26.34
C ARG A 138 -16.37 11.94 25.30
N LYS A 139 -16.07 12.06 24.01
CA LYS A 139 -16.87 11.53 22.89
C LYS A 139 -16.29 10.21 22.35
N GLY A 140 -15.26 9.65 22.99
CA GLY A 140 -14.60 8.42 22.55
C GLY A 140 -13.67 8.60 21.35
N ARG A 141 -13.24 9.84 21.06
CA ARG A 141 -12.33 10.15 19.95
C ARG A 141 -10.88 10.09 20.42
N PRO A 142 -9.94 9.55 19.61
CA PRO A 142 -8.54 9.50 19.98
C PRO A 142 -7.95 10.91 20.17
N VAL A 143 -7.22 11.10 21.26
CA VAL A 143 -6.32 12.24 21.47
C VAL A 143 -4.91 11.77 21.16
N TYR A 144 -4.30 12.38 20.16
CA TYR A 144 -2.97 12.01 19.67
C TYR A 144 -1.88 12.81 20.39
N ASN A 145 -0.75 12.18 20.65
CA ASN A 145 0.44 12.89 21.11
C ASN A 145 0.96 13.77 19.98
N GLU A 146 1.00 15.08 20.22
CA GLU A 146 1.33 16.10 19.20
C GLU A 146 2.70 15.91 18.55
N ARG A 147 3.62 15.20 19.20
CA ARG A 147 4.96 14.88 18.65
C ARG A 147 4.92 13.94 17.45
N HIS A 148 3.79 13.28 17.21
CA HIS A 148 3.62 12.37 16.08
C HIS A 148 2.81 12.98 14.93
N ILE A 149 2.26 14.18 15.10
CA ILE A 149 1.36 14.81 14.13
C ILE A 149 2.16 15.73 13.20
N CYS A 150 1.89 15.66 11.90
CA CYS A 150 2.39 16.63 10.92
C CYS A 150 1.51 17.89 10.94
N HIS A 151 2.06 19.04 11.35
CA HIS A 151 1.27 20.26 11.59
C HIS A 151 1.15 21.20 10.37
N ALA A 152 2.22 21.39 9.58
CA ALA A 152 2.18 22.20 8.34
C ALA A 152 3.50 22.10 7.54
N PRO A 153 3.46 22.36 6.21
CA PRO A 153 2.28 22.45 5.35
C PRO A 153 1.79 21.05 4.92
N GLN A 154 0.47 20.88 4.74
CA GLN A 154 -0.11 19.59 4.33
C GLN A 154 0.06 19.33 2.83
N GLU A 155 -0.58 20.13 1.97
CA GLU A 155 -0.51 19.96 0.50
C GLU A 155 -0.54 21.30 -0.24
N ARG A 156 0.22 21.38 -1.34
CA ARG A 156 0.29 22.56 -2.21
C ARG A 156 0.56 22.15 -3.65
N LEU A 157 -0.03 22.87 -4.60
CA LEU A 157 0.23 22.73 -6.03
C LEU A 157 1.07 23.92 -6.54
N PHE A 158 2.19 23.64 -7.20
CA PHE A 158 2.95 24.64 -7.94
C PHE A 158 2.45 24.72 -9.38
N ILE A 159 1.80 25.82 -9.73
CA ILE A 159 1.19 26.01 -11.05
C ILE A 159 1.29 27.48 -11.47
N HIS A 160 1.60 27.73 -12.75
CA HIS A 160 1.76 29.08 -13.30
C HIS A 160 2.75 29.96 -12.50
N GLY A 161 3.84 29.37 -12.03
CA GLY A 161 4.91 30.08 -11.31
C GLY A 161 4.58 30.45 -9.86
N ARG A 162 3.45 29.98 -9.30
CA ARG A 162 3.06 30.24 -7.92
C ARG A 162 2.61 28.97 -7.19
N TRP A 163 2.82 28.97 -5.88
CA TRP A 163 2.23 27.97 -5.00
C TRP A 163 0.80 28.38 -4.66
N GLN A 164 -0.11 27.42 -4.73
CA GLN A 164 -1.46 27.52 -4.17
C GLN A 164 -1.69 26.37 -3.19
N GLU A 165 -2.56 26.60 -2.22
CA GLU A 165 -3.01 25.56 -1.28
C GLU A 165 -3.91 24.54 -1.99
N GLY A 166 -3.83 23.29 -1.55
CA GLY A 166 -4.60 22.19 -2.11
C GLY A 166 -4.05 21.68 -3.44
N ILE A 167 -4.55 20.51 -3.85
CA ILE A 167 -4.10 19.82 -5.06
C ILE A 167 -4.95 20.16 -6.31
N PHE A 168 -6.21 20.56 -6.15
CA PHE A 168 -7.02 20.97 -7.32
C PHE A 168 -6.47 22.27 -7.95
N PRO A 169 -6.29 22.37 -9.28
CA PRO A 169 -5.70 23.55 -9.91
C PRO A 169 -6.71 24.70 -9.96
N HIS A 170 -6.87 25.43 -8.84
CA HIS A 170 -7.80 26.55 -8.69
C HIS A 170 -7.41 27.78 -9.52
N THR A 171 -6.10 28.02 -9.70
CA THR A 171 -5.62 29.16 -10.49
C THR A 171 -6.14 29.09 -11.93
N GLY A 172 -6.98 30.06 -12.31
CA GLY A 172 -7.57 30.16 -13.64
C GLY A 172 -8.73 29.19 -13.90
N ALA A 173 -9.33 28.60 -12.87
CA ALA A 173 -10.55 27.80 -12.99
C ALA A 173 -11.73 28.68 -13.39
N SER A 174 -12.54 28.20 -14.33
CA SER A 174 -13.81 28.84 -14.70
C SER A 174 -14.91 28.54 -13.68
N GLU A 175 -16.04 29.24 -13.76
CA GLU A 175 -17.23 28.91 -12.95
C GLU A 175 -17.73 27.48 -13.25
N GLU A 176 -17.61 27.03 -14.51
CA GLU A 176 -17.97 25.66 -14.89
C GLU A 176 -17.04 24.62 -14.25
N ASP A 177 -15.73 24.87 -14.22
CA ASP A 177 -14.76 24.00 -13.53
C ASP A 177 -15.11 23.84 -12.06
N LEU A 178 -15.44 24.95 -11.39
CA LEU A 178 -15.79 24.97 -9.98
C LEU A 178 -17.14 24.30 -9.71
N ALA A 179 -18.13 24.49 -10.58
CA ALA A 179 -19.42 23.83 -10.50
C ALA A 179 -19.29 22.30 -10.64
N GLN A 180 -18.47 21.82 -11.58
CA GLN A 180 -18.21 20.40 -11.74
C GLN A 180 -17.42 19.82 -10.56
N LEU A 181 -16.44 20.54 -10.01
CA LEU A 181 -15.75 20.13 -8.78
C LEU A 181 -16.71 20.02 -7.60
N ALA A 182 -17.63 20.98 -7.43
CA ALA A 182 -18.64 20.95 -6.38
C ALA A 182 -19.58 19.74 -6.54
N SER A 183 -20.06 19.48 -7.76
CA SER A 183 -20.88 18.31 -8.08
C SER A 183 -20.16 16.98 -7.81
N PHE A 184 -18.88 16.90 -8.16
CA PHE A 184 -18.03 15.75 -7.85
C PHE A 184 -17.91 15.53 -6.34
N ARG A 185 -17.60 16.58 -5.58
CA ARG A 185 -17.49 16.51 -4.11
C ARG A 185 -18.78 16.07 -3.45
N GLU A 186 -19.93 16.60 -3.91
CA GLU A 186 -21.23 16.19 -3.41
C GLU A 186 -21.51 14.70 -3.64
N GLU A 187 -21.14 14.17 -4.81
CA GLU A 187 -21.24 12.73 -5.08
C GLU A 187 -20.33 11.91 -4.15
N MET A 188 -19.07 12.32 -3.93
CA MET A 188 -18.16 11.62 -3.02
C MET A 188 -18.68 11.63 -1.58
N ASP A 189 -19.27 12.75 -1.18
CA ASP A 189 -19.96 12.93 0.09
C ASP A 189 -21.17 12.00 0.26
N ARG A 190 -21.94 11.77 -0.82
CA ARG A 190 -23.03 10.78 -0.82
C ARG A 190 -22.49 9.37 -0.54
N TYR A 191 -21.40 8.98 -1.20
CA TYR A 191 -20.76 7.69 -0.94
C TYR A 191 -20.21 7.59 0.49
N ARG A 192 -19.59 8.66 1.00
CA ARG A 192 -19.06 8.72 2.37
C ARG A 192 -20.15 8.58 3.42
N ARG A 193 -21.32 9.20 3.22
CA ARG A 193 -22.47 9.14 4.14
C ARG A 193 -23.30 7.87 4.02
N TRP A 194 -23.20 7.13 2.91
CA TRP A 194 -23.96 5.91 2.73
C TRP A 194 -23.65 4.89 3.84
N ARG A 195 -24.69 4.22 4.32
CA ARG A 195 -24.61 3.11 5.29
C ARG A 195 -25.51 1.97 4.83
N ASP A 196 -25.11 0.72 5.08
CA ASP A 196 -25.96 -0.43 4.88
C ASP A 196 -26.97 -0.61 6.04
N GLY A 197 -27.81 -1.65 5.97
CA GLY A 197 -28.80 -1.93 7.03
C GLY A 197 -28.22 -2.25 8.40
N ALA A 198 -26.90 -2.53 8.49
CA ALA A 198 -26.18 -2.74 9.74
C ALA A 198 -25.37 -1.51 10.17
N GLY A 199 -25.52 -0.38 9.49
CA GLY A 199 -24.79 0.86 9.80
C GLY A 199 -23.34 0.88 9.32
N ARG A 200 -22.91 -0.05 8.45
CA ARG A 200 -21.54 -0.07 7.90
C ARG A 200 -21.43 0.83 6.67
N ARG A 201 -20.29 1.49 6.52
CA ARG A 201 -19.97 2.30 5.34
C ARG A 201 -19.76 1.46 4.09
N ALA A 202 -20.03 2.02 2.92
CA ALA A 202 -19.64 1.39 1.66
C ALA A 202 -18.11 1.34 1.52
N PHE A 203 -17.46 2.48 1.74
CA PHE A 203 -16.02 2.65 1.63
C PHE A 203 -15.46 2.89 3.03
N ALA A 204 -14.64 1.96 3.50
CA ALA A 204 -13.99 2.01 4.82
C ALA A 204 -12.53 1.59 4.71
N ILE A 205 -11.73 1.98 5.70
CA ILE A 205 -10.35 1.53 5.89
C ILE A 205 -10.24 0.94 7.31
N PRO A 206 -9.98 -0.37 7.45
CA PRO A 206 -9.80 -1.36 6.38
C PRO A 206 -11.10 -1.67 5.63
N ARG A 207 -10.98 -2.07 4.35
CA ARG A 207 -12.13 -2.41 3.48
C ARG A 207 -13.04 -3.48 4.09
N SER A 208 -12.48 -4.43 4.83
CA SER A 208 -13.22 -5.52 5.48
C SER A 208 -14.20 -5.05 6.56
N ALA A 209 -14.00 -3.84 7.12
CA ALA A 209 -14.91 -3.24 8.09
C ALA A 209 -16.13 -2.54 7.45
N GLY A 210 -16.10 -2.34 6.12
CA GLY A 210 -17.20 -1.73 5.37
C GLY A 210 -18.23 -2.75 4.86
N SER A 211 -18.90 -2.38 3.77
CA SER A 211 -19.80 -3.24 2.98
C SER A 211 -19.18 -3.51 1.61
N PRO A 212 -18.33 -4.54 1.46
CA PRO A 212 -17.56 -4.78 0.23
C PRO A 212 -18.41 -5.08 -1.03
N GLY A 213 -19.72 -5.29 -0.88
CA GLY A 213 -20.65 -5.48 -1.99
C GLY A 213 -21.32 -4.19 -2.48
N ALA A 214 -21.24 -3.09 -1.70
CA ALA A 214 -21.87 -1.83 -2.06
C ALA A 214 -21.20 -1.23 -3.32
N PHE A 215 -22.04 -0.79 -4.26
CA PHE A 215 -21.62 -0.14 -5.51
C PHE A 215 -20.66 -0.99 -6.38
N ARG A 216 -20.73 -2.32 -6.29
CA ARG A 216 -19.88 -3.24 -7.07
C ARG A 216 -19.99 -3.04 -8.58
N ASP A 217 -21.11 -2.55 -9.07
CA ASP A 217 -21.29 -2.19 -10.48
C ASP A 217 -20.28 -1.13 -10.97
N ARG A 218 -19.79 -0.26 -10.07
CA ARG A 218 -18.73 0.72 -10.37
C ARG A 218 -17.38 0.08 -10.64
N ASP A 219 -17.12 -1.10 -10.10
CA ASP A 219 -15.87 -1.81 -10.32
C ASP A 219 -15.75 -2.35 -11.77
N ARG A 220 -16.85 -2.33 -12.53
CA ARG A 220 -16.90 -2.68 -13.96
C ARG A 220 -16.67 -1.49 -14.90
N LEU A 221 -16.48 -0.29 -14.35
CA LEU A 221 -16.19 0.93 -15.11
C LEU A 221 -14.77 1.39 -14.80
N SER A 222 -14.06 1.93 -15.79
CA SER A 222 -12.89 2.75 -15.49
C SER A 222 -13.32 4.06 -14.84
N MET A 223 -12.45 4.68 -14.05
CA MET A 223 -12.72 5.98 -13.44
C MET A 223 -12.96 7.05 -14.51
N ALA A 224 -12.26 6.97 -15.65
CA ALA A 224 -12.54 7.81 -16.81
C ALA A 224 -13.99 7.69 -17.33
N ARG A 225 -14.48 6.45 -17.52
CA ARG A 225 -15.86 6.20 -17.95
C ARG A 225 -16.88 6.66 -16.92
N PHE A 226 -16.56 6.52 -15.63
CA PHE A 226 -17.41 7.04 -14.57
C PHE A 226 -17.53 8.56 -14.63
N LEU A 227 -16.42 9.30 -14.76
CA LEU A 227 -16.46 10.76 -14.94
C LEU A 227 -17.30 11.17 -16.16
N ALA A 228 -17.08 10.50 -17.29
CA ALA A 228 -17.84 10.75 -18.53
C ALA A 228 -19.35 10.48 -18.35
N SER A 229 -19.72 9.39 -17.67
CA SER A 229 -21.13 9.04 -17.40
C SER A 229 -21.86 10.06 -16.52
N ARG A 230 -21.11 10.89 -15.78
CA ARG A 230 -21.64 11.97 -14.94
C ARG A 230 -21.66 13.32 -15.64
N GLY A 231 -21.19 13.40 -16.88
CA GLY A 231 -21.10 14.65 -17.64
C GLY A 231 -19.99 15.58 -17.15
N TRP A 232 -19.05 15.09 -16.33
CA TRP A 232 -17.93 15.89 -15.84
C TRP A 232 -16.83 15.99 -16.91
N SER A 233 -16.87 17.08 -17.68
CA SER A 233 -15.97 17.39 -18.80
C SER A 233 -14.78 18.28 -18.44
N SER A 234 -14.74 18.86 -17.24
CA SER A 234 -13.67 19.77 -16.81
C SER A 234 -12.31 19.08 -16.84
N GLN A 235 -11.38 19.67 -17.59
CA GLN A 235 -9.99 19.17 -17.68
C GLN A 235 -9.27 19.29 -16.33
N ARG A 236 -9.62 20.30 -15.52
CA ARG A 236 -9.07 20.48 -14.17
C ARG A 236 -9.53 19.39 -13.22
N LEU A 237 -10.82 19.06 -13.25
CA LEU A 237 -11.36 17.95 -12.48
C LEU A 237 -10.76 16.61 -12.94
N ARG A 238 -10.67 16.38 -14.26
CA ARG A 238 -10.02 15.17 -14.80
C ARG A 238 -8.57 15.05 -14.31
N TRP A 239 -7.79 16.13 -14.37
CA TRP A 239 -6.41 16.14 -13.88
C TRP A 239 -6.33 15.82 -12.38
N TYR A 240 -7.20 16.41 -11.57
CA TYR A 240 -7.25 16.17 -10.12
C TYR A 240 -7.54 14.70 -9.78
N VAL A 241 -8.50 14.08 -10.47
CA VAL A 241 -8.83 12.66 -10.25
C VAL A 241 -7.75 11.73 -10.82
N GLU A 242 -7.15 12.08 -11.97
CA GLU A 242 -6.01 11.35 -12.53
C GLU A 242 -4.80 11.37 -11.57
N TYR A 243 -4.50 12.51 -10.96
CA TYR A 243 -3.47 12.61 -9.93
C TYR A 243 -3.75 11.65 -8.77
N ALA A 244 -4.98 11.67 -8.23
CA ALA A 244 -5.38 10.79 -7.13
C ALA A 244 -5.25 9.30 -7.48
N CYS A 245 -5.64 8.90 -8.68
CA CYS A 245 -5.49 7.51 -9.14
C CYS A 245 -4.02 7.09 -9.24
N ARG A 246 -3.16 7.99 -9.75
CA ARG A 246 -1.72 7.71 -9.87
C ARG A 246 -1.05 7.65 -8.50
N ASP A 247 -1.44 8.51 -7.58
CA ASP A 247 -0.88 8.60 -6.23
C ASP A 247 -1.21 7.34 -5.39
N ASP A 248 -2.47 6.90 -5.36
CA ASP A 248 -2.90 5.80 -4.48
C ASP A 248 -2.72 4.42 -5.14
N PHE A 249 -2.80 4.31 -6.48
CA PHE A 249 -2.82 3.03 -7.19
C PHE A 249 -1.71 2.84 -8.23
N GLY A 250 -0.92 3.88 -8.54
CA GLY A 250 0.10 3.81 -9.59
C GLY A 250 -0.46 3.62 -11.00
N ALA A 251 -1.75 3.91 -11.22
CA ALA A 251 -2.46 3.67 -12.48
C ALA A 251 -3.24 4.92 -12.95
N GLY A 252 -3.48 5.02 -14.26
CA GLY A 252 -4.26 6.13 -14.83
C GLY A 252 -5.78 5.95 -14.68
N LEU A 253 -6.56 6.97 -15.07
CA LEU A 253 -8.02 6.92 -15.01
C LEU A 253 -8.65 5.78 -15.84
N GLU A 254 -7.99 5.36 -16.92
CA GLU A 254 -8.49 4.29 -17.79
C GLU A 254 -8.29 2.89 -17.20
N GLU A 255 -7.31 2.74 -16.32
CA GLU A 255 -6.90 1.46 -15.72
C GLU A 255 -7.43 1.31 -14.29
N THR A 256 -7.70 2.43 -13.61
CA THR A 256 -8.29 2.44 -12.27
C THR A 256 -9.79 2.21 -12.36
N SER A 257 -10.33 1.23 -11.63
CA SER A 257 -11.77 1.04 -11.56
C SER A 257 -12.45 2.22 -10.86
N ALA A 258 -13.68 2.55 -11.25
CA ALA A 258 -14.41 3.65 -10.62
C ALA A 258 -14.70 3.38 -9.14
N TRP A 259 -14.81 2.10 -8.75
CA TRP A 259 -14.94 1.74 -7.34
C TRP A 259 -13.67 2.12 -6.55
N ALA A 260 -12.48 1.80 -7.08
CA ALA A 260 -11.21 2.18 -6.46
C ALA A 260 -11.03 3.70 -6.43
N GLY A 261 -11.33 4.38 -7.54
CA GLY A 261 -11.28 5.85 -7.61
C GLY A 261 -12.21 6.52 -6.60
N VAL A 262 -13.45 6.04 -6.43
CA VAL A 262 -14.36 6.54 -5.40
C VAL A 262 -13.86 6.21 -3.98
N HIS A 263 -13.27 5.02 -3.76
CA HIS A 263 -12.73 4.62 -2.46
C HIS A 263 -11.71 5.65 -1.94
N TYR A 264 -10.81 6.15 -2.79
CA TYR A 264 -9.84 7.20 -2.43
C TYR A 264 -10.50 8.42 -1.77
N PHE A 265 -11.57 8.94 -2.38
CA PHE A 265 -12.24 10.15 -1.89
C PHE A 265 -13.27 9.89 -0.78
N ALA A 266 -13.89 8.71 -0.75
CA ALA A 266 -15.03 8.41 0.13
C ALA A 266 -14.67 7.61 1.39
N ALA A 267 -13.53 6.93 1.42
CA ALA A 267 -13.17 6.05 2.53
C ALA A 267 -12.59 6.80 3.75
N ARG A 268 -12.03 7.98 3.55
CA ARG A 268 -11.47 8.82 4.62
C ARG A 268 -12.48 9.89 5.05
N GLU A 269 -12.51 10.18 6.34
CA GLU A 269 -13.26 11.27 6.96
C GLU A 269 -12.23 12.19 7.62
N PRO A 270 -12.25 13.51 7.35
CA PRO A 270 -11.40 14.45 8.08
C PRO A 270 -11.66 14.33 9.57
N ASP A 271 -10.59 14.36 10.37
CA ASP A 271 -10.76 14.36 11.81
C ASP A 271 -11.38 15.69 12.27
N PRO A 272 -12.41 15.70 13.13
CA PRO A 272 -13.06 16.95 13.53
C PRO A 272 -12.15 17.93 14.30
N GLU A 273 -11.08 17.43 14.91
CA GLU A 273 -10.11 18.23 15.69
C GLU A 273 -8.82 18.46 14.90
N TYR A 274 -8.34 17.44 14.20
CA TYR A 274 -7.04 17.48 13.52
C TYR A 274 -7.13 17.67 11.99
N GLY A 275 -8.33 17.72 11.42
CA GLY A 275 -8.54 17.84 9.97
C GLY A 275 -7.90 16.68 9.20
N ASP A 276 -7.18 17.02 8.13
CA ASP A 276 -6.47 16.06 7.27
C ASP A 276 -5.00 15.83 7.71
N ASN A 277 -4.67 16.14 8.96
CA ASN A 277 -3.34 15.85 9.50
C ASN A 277 -3.01 14.34 9.39
N VAL A 278 -1.71 14.05 9.34
CA VAL A 278 -1.20 12.68 9.28
C VAL A 278 -0.21 12.43 10.40
N LEU A 279 -0.01 11.16 10.75
CA LEU A 279 1.07 10.73 11.63
C LEU A 279 2.34 10.51 10.80
N THR A 280 3.47 11.01 11.28
CA THR A 280 4.78 10.81 10.61
C THR A 280 5.94 10.86 11.60
N TRP A 281 7.09 10.35 11.17
CA TRP A 281 8.34 10.24 11.91
C TRP A 281 9.52 10.48 10.97
N PRO A 282 10.75 10.75 11.47
CA PRO A 282 11.93 10.85 10.62
C PRO A 282 12.13 9.62 9.71
N GLU A 283 11.85 8.42 10.21
CA GLU A 283 11.90 7.16 9.43
C GLU A 283 10.68 6.96 8.52
N GLY A 284 9.69 7.85 8.56
CA GLY A 284 8.34 7.61 8.04
C GLY A 284 7.70 6.39 8.70
N ASN A 285 7.02 5.54 7.92
CA ASN A 285 6.40 4.33 8.46
C ASN A 285 7.42 3.25 8.85
N GLY A 286 8.71 3.43 8.52
CA GLY A 286 9.80 2.57 9.02
C GLY A 286 9.87 2.55 10.55
N TRP A 287 9.44 3.64 11.21
CA TRP A 287 9.29 3.68 12.65
C TRP A 287 8.28 2.64 13.15
N LEU A 288 7.10 2.56 12.52
CA LEU A 288 6.07 1.57 12.87
C LEU A 288 6.54 0.14 12.62
N VAL A 289 7.28 -0.09 11.52
CA VAL A 289 7.91 -1.38 11.20
C VAL A 289 8.84 -1.81 12.34
N ALA A 290 9.73 -0.92 12.79
CA ALA A 290 10.64 -1.21 13.89
C ALA A 290 9.88 -1.60 15.16
N ARG A 291 8.82 -0.86 15.52
CA ARG A 291 7.97 -1.16 16.69
C ARG A 291 7.20 -2.48 16.55
N MET A 292 6.78 -2.86 15.34
CA MET A 292 6.12 -4.15 15.11
C MET A 292 7.11 -5.32 15.25
N ALA A 293 8.37 -5.11 14.90
CA ALA A 293 9.43 -6.12 14.92
C ALA A 293 10.08 -6.33 16.30
N GLU A 294 9.76 -5.51 17.29
CA GLU A 294 10.29 -5.66 18.65
C GLU A 294 9.99 -7.04 19.24
N GLY A 295 11.06 -7.78 19.60
CA GLY A 295 10.97 -9.12 20.16
C GLY A 295 10.71 -10.22 19.13
N LEU A 296 10.89 -9.92 17.83
CA LEU A 296 10.73 -10.87 16.72
C LEU A 296 12.04 -11.10 15.94
N GLN A 297 13.13 -10.44 16.32
CA GLN A 297 14.39 -10.41 15.56
C GLN A 297 15.00 -11.80 15.34
N ASP A 298 14.86 -12.69 16.32
CA ASP A 298 15.32 -14.09 16.27
C ASP A 298 14.54 -14.96 15.28
N ARG A 299 13.41 -14.47 14.77
CA ARG A 299 12.48 -15.22 13.89
C ARG A 299 12.47 -14.71 12.47
N VAL A 300 13.11 -13.58 12.21
CA VAL A 300 13.22 -12.98 10.89
C VAL A 300 14.44 -13.55 10.19
N ARG A 301 14.23 -14.08 8.98
CA ARG A 301 15.30 -14.53 8.09
C ARG A 301 15.25 -13.69 6.81
N PRO A 302 16.14 -12.68 6.68
CA PRO A 302 16.25 -11.89 5.45
C PRO A 302 16.98 -12.67 4.34
N GLY A 303 16.87 -12.20 3.11
CA GLY A 303 17.50 -12.83 1.93
C GLY A 303 16.92 -14.20 1.58
N GLN A 304 15.67 -14.48 1.95
CA GLN A 304 14.99 -15.75 1.77
C GLN A 304 13.85 -15.62 0.76
N LEU A 305 14.09 -16.06 -0.48
CA LEU A 305 13.05 -16.09 -1.51
C LEU A 305 12.23 -17.37 -1.36
N VAL A 306 10.98 -17.26 -0.94
CA VAL A 306 10.03 -18.37 -1.02
C VAL A 306 9.51 -18.47 -2.46
N PHE A 307 9.73 -19.61 -3.11
CA PHE A 307 9.40 -19.80 -4.53
C PHE A 307 8.32 -20.88 -4.77
N ASN A 308 8.00 -21.68 -3.76
CA ASN A 308 6.90 -22.64 -3.79
C ASN A 308 6.25 -22.72 -2.41
N VAL A 309 4.92 -22.82 -2.37
CA VAL A 309 4.16 -23.13 -1.16
C VAL A 309 3.05 -24.09 -1.55
N GLU A 310 3.05 -25.28 -0.95
CA GLU A 310 2.09 -26.33 -1.27
C GLU A 310 1.59 -27.05 -0.01
N PRO A 311 0.35 -27.55 -0.02
CA PRO A 311 -0.15 -28.38 1.06
C PRO A 311 0.52 -29.77 1.05
N VAL A 312 1.00 -30.23 2.20
CA VAL A 312 1.62 -31.56 2.37
C VAL A 312 1.21 -32.14 3.71
N GLY A 313 0.64 -33.36 3.70
CA GLY A 313 0.45 -34.16 4.93
C GLY A 313 -0.31 -33.46 6.07
N GLY A 314 -1.37 -32.70 5.76
CA GLY A 314 -2.16 -31.97 6.77
C GLY A 314 -1.51 -30.67 7.26
N GLY A 315 -0.39 -30.25 6.67
CA GLY A 315 0.21 -28.93 6.83
C GLY A 315 0.64 -28.35 5.48
N VAL A 316 1.71 -27.58 5.49
CA VAL A 316 2.25 -26.87 4.33
C VAL A 316 3.76 -27.07 4.23
N ARG A 317 4.28 -27.11 3.01
CA ARG A 317 5.70 -27.03 2.71
C ARG A 317 5.98 -25.77 1.92
N ALA A 318 6.91 -24.96 2.40
CA ALA A 318 7.44 -23.80 1.68
C ALA A 318 8.87 -24.09 1.21
N ASP A 319 9.15 -24.00 -0.08
CA ASP A 319 10.51 -24.11 -0.61
C ASP A 319 11.13 -22.73 -0.74
N VAL A 320 12.34 -22.61 -0.22
CA VAL A 320 13.03 -21.35 0.03
C VAL A 320 14.40 -21.38 -0.65
N TYR A 321 14.72 -20.30 -1.35
CA TYR A 321 16.03 -20.04 -1.93
C TYR A 321 16.76 -19.00 -1.08
N ASP A 322 17.87 -19.42 -0.47
CA ASP A 322 18.80 -18.54 0.23
C ASP A 322 19.61 -17.77 -0.83
N VAL A 323 19.34 -16.47 -0.93
CA VAL A 323 19.90 -15.62 -1.98
C VAL A 323 21.41 -15.47 -1.83
N ALA A 324 21.92 -15.41 -0.59
CA ALA A 324 23.34 -15.25 -0.33
C ALA A 324 24.10 -16.57 -0.51
N GLY A 325 23.52 -17.67 -0.02
CA GLY A 325 24.12 -19.00 -0.10
C GLY A 325 23.98 -19.67 -1.48
N GLY A 326 23.03 -19.22 -2.31
CA GLY A 326 22.72 -19.85 -3.59
C GLY A 326 22.18 -21.28 -3.46
N THR A 327 21.63 -21.63 -2.30
CA THR A 327 21.11 -22.97 -1.98
C THR A 327 19.62 -22.92 -1.69
N THR A 328 18.96 -24.08 -1.72
CA THR A 328 17.55 -24.20 -1.37
C THR A 328 17.33 -25.12 -0.18
N TYR A 329 16.26 -24.88 0.55
CA TYR A 329 15.76 -25.73 1.63
C TYR A 329 14.23 -25.64 1.69
N SER A 330 13.62 -26.59 2.37
CA SER A 330 12.18 -26.59 2.61
C SER A 330 11.88 -26.27 4.08
N VAL A 331 10.78 -25.58 4.33
CA VAL A 331 10.19 -25.40 5.67
C VAL A 331 8.86 -26.13 5.68
N GLU A 332 8.76 -27.19 6.47
CA GLU A 332 7.49 -27.84 6.78
C GLU A 332 6.84 -27.13 7.97
N ALA A 333 5.60 -26.67 7.79
CA ALA A 333 4.84 -26.00 8.84
C ALA A 333 3.41 -26.53 8.94
N ARG A 334 2.75 -26.25 10.06
CA ARG A 334 1.33 -26.57 10.21
C ARG A 334 0.47 -25.61 9.38
N GLU A 335 0.85 -24.33 9.36
CA GLU A 335 0.13 -23.27 8.67
C GLU A 335 1.11 -22.34 7.94
N ALA A 336 0.63 -21.70 6.87
CA ALA A 336 1.34 -20.64 6.16
C ALA A 336 0.53 -19.34 6.16
N ILE A 337 1.23 -18.22 6.30
CA ILE A 337 0.68 -16.88 6.06
C ILE A 337 1.42 -16.27 4.88
N LEU A 338 0.74 -16.11 3.76
CA LEU A 338 1.27 -15.42 2.58
C LEU A 338 1.00 -13.92 2.72
N ALA A 339 2.05 -13.15 3.02
CA ALA A 339 2.00 -11.72 3.30
C ALA A 339 2.93 -10.92 2.36
N CYS A 340 2.88 -11.27 1.07
CA CYS A 340 3.67 -10.72 -0.02
C CYS A 340 2.76 -10.13 -1.12
#